data_AF-A0A938VSB5-F1
#
_entry.id   AF-A0A938VSB5-F1
#
_cell.length_a   1.000
_cell.length_b   1.000
_cell.length_c   1.000
_cell.angle_alpha   90.00
_cell.angle_beta   90.00
_cell.angle_gamma   90.00
#
_symmetry.space_group_name_H-M   'P 1'
#
loop_
_entity.id
_entity.type
_entity.pdbx_description
1 polymer ?
#
loop_
_entity_poly.entity_id
_entity_poly.type
_entity_poly.pdbx_seq_one_letter_code
_entity_poly.pdbx_strand_id
1 'polypeptide(L)'
;MPSKTTLADQLKSARDQVEVKEFAGGLPQEMATLPQVRIGHAWLTTPQILKGLLPAALLAGIGSVFLARWLRTLPWIQEFILKFPGTGDFAIPVTEGFPLWLRSAHWLNAFVMIFIIRSGLQILADHPRLYLDPGCTPGREWFRLRGPVPTDREWTAKEDSVSLPGWLGLPGIRHSVGLARWW
;
A
#
# COMPACT_ATOMS: atom_id res chain seq x y z
N MET A 1 -33.32 17.59 -42.35
CA MET A 1 -32.50 16.37 -42.18
C MET A 1 -31.20 16.80 -41.50
N PRO A 2 -30.90 16.39 -40.26
CA PRO A 2 -29.64 16.77 -39.63
C PRO A 2 -28.47 16.14 -40.41
N SER A 3 -27.52 16.98 -40.83
CA SER A 3 -26.28 16.57 -41.48
C SER A 3 -25.57 15.53 -40.63
N LYS A 4 -25.30 14.35 -41.20
CA LYS A 4 -24.51 13.30 -40.53
C LYS A 4 -23.07 13.80 -40.45
N THR A 5 -22.70 14.42 -39.33
CA THR A 5 -21.30 14.70 -39.00
C THR A 5 -20.50 13.41 -39.14
N THR A 6 -19.48 13.40 -39.99
CA THR A 6 -18.68 12.19 -40.18
C THR A 6 -17.79 12.00 -38.96
N LEU A 7 -17.39 10.77 -38.66
CA LEU A 7 -16.49 10.49 -37.54
C LEU A 7 -15.17 11.29 -37.66
N ALA A 8 -14.71 11.53 -38.89
CA ALA A 8 -13.54 12.33 -39.18
C ALA A 8 -13.67 13.77 -38.70
N ASP A 9 -14.86 14.37 -38.81
CA ASP A 9 -15.14 15.74 -38.36
C ASP A 9 -15.16 15.88 -36.83
N GLN A 10 -15.23 14.75 -36.09
CA GLN A 10 -15.22 14.71 -34.63
C GLN A 10 -13.82 14.51 -34.04
N LEU A 11 -12.80 14.24 -34.88
CA LEU A 11 -11.43 14.04 -34.43
C LEU A 11 -10.79 15.38 -34.07
N LYS A 12 -10.23 15.46 -32.86
CA LYS A 12 -9.39 16.59 -32.43
C LYS A 12 -7.93 16.26 -32.74
N SER A 13 -7.15 17.26 -33.14
CA SER A 13 -5.71 17.11 -33.30
C SER A 13 -5.08 16.66 -31.97
N ALA A 14 -4.24 15.63 -32.01
CA ALA A 14 -3.45 15.24 -30.86
C ALA A 14 -2.52 16.39 -30.45
N ARG A 15 -2.36 16.60 -29.14
CA ARG A 15 -1.38 17.55 -28.58
C ARG A 15 -0.17 16.78 -28.11
N ASP A 16 1.02 17.37 -28.25
CA ASP A 16 2.29 16.78 -27.79
C ASP A 16 2.49 16.86 -26.26
N GLN A 17 1.59 17.56 -25.56
CA GLN A 17 1.64 17.76 -24.12
C GLN A 17 0.30 17.44 -23.47
N VAL A 18 0.37 16.91 -22.25
CA VAL A 18 -0.81 16.60 -21.45
C VAL A 18 -1.19 17.79 -20.59
N GLU A 19 -2.32 18.42 -20.90
CA GLU A 19 -2.89 19.48 -20.06
C GLU A 19 -3.61 18.88 -18.85
N VAL A 20 -3.02 19.03 -17.67
CA VAL A 20 -3.50 18.44 -16.41
C VAL A 20 -4.96 18.79 -16.09
N LYS A 21 -5.42 19.99 -16.50
CA LYS A 21 -6.79 20.48 -16.28
C LYS A 21 -7.83 19.83 -17.19
N GLU A 22 -7.45 19.39 -18.38
CA GLU A 22 -8.34 18.72 -19.33
C GLU A 22 -8.18 17.20 -19.27
N PHE A 23 -7.06 16.74 -18.72
CA PHE A 23 -6.71 15.35 -18.59
C PHE A 23 -7.76 14.56 -17.79
N ALA A 24 -7.98 13.31 -18.20
CA ALA A 24 -8.93 12.42 -17.53
C ALA A 24 -10.37 12.97 -17.49
N GLY A 25 -10.78 13.79 -18.47
CA GLY A 25 -12.13 14.36 -18.55
C GLY A 25 -12.32 15.60 -17.67
N GLY A 26 -11.23 16.26 -17.29
CA GLY A 26 -11.23 17.51 -16.54
C GLY A 26 -11.64 17.40 -15.07
N LEU A 27 -11.62 16.19 -14.51
CA LEU A 27 -11.89 15.98 -13.09
C LEU A 27 -10.86 16.77 -12.23
N PRO A 28 -11.18 17.20 -11.00
CA PRO A 28 -10.19 17.84 -10.11
C PRO A 28 -9.26 16.78 -9.48
N GLN A 29 -7.95 17.04 -9.40
CA GLN A 29 -7.00 16.14 -8.73
C GLN A 29 -7.20 16.16 -7.22
N GLU A 30 -7.69 15.05 -6.66
CA GLU A 30 -7.77 14.85 -5.22
C GLU A 30 -6.60 14.01 -4.71
N MET A 31 -5.99 14.46 -3.61
CA MET A 31 -4.86 13.76 -3.01
C MET A 31 -5.34 12.60 -2.13
N ALA A 32 -4.57 11.52 -2.09
CA ALA A 32 -4.84 10.41 -1.19
C ALA A 32 -4.86 10.89 0.27
N THR A 33 -5.86 10.46 1.02
CA THR A 33 -5.91 10.63 2.48
C THR A 33 -5.13 9.51 3.16
N LEU A 34 -4.82 9.70 4.45
CA LEU A 34 -4.19 8.67 5.25
C LEU A 34 -5.02 7.38 5.27
N PRO A 35 -4.37 6.20 5.32
CA PRO A 35 -5.07 4.93 5.25
C PRO A 35 -6.09 4.77 6.39
N GLN A 36 -7.27 4.28 6.03
CA GLN A 36 -8.32 3.90 6.95
C GLN A 36 -8.57 2.42 6.80
N VAL A 37 -8.64 1.71 7.93
CA VAL A 37 -8.84 0.26 7.97
C VAL A 37 -10.13 -0.02 8.72
N ARG A 38 -10.92 -0.94 8.22
CA ARG A 38 -12.13 -1.42 8.89
C ARG A 38 -11.81 -2.70 9.65
N ILE A 39 -12.17 -2.74 10.93
CA ILE A 39 -12.14 -3.96 11.75
C ILE A 39 -13.57 -4.22 12.21
N GLY A 40 -14.18 -5.28 11.67
CA GLY A 40 -15.60 -5.58 11.88
C GLY A 40 -16.49 -4.45 11.38
N HIS A 41 -17.19 -3.76 12.29
CA HIS A 41 -18.07 -2.63 11.97
C HIS A 41 -17.40 -1.26 12.15
N ALA A 42 -16.21 -1.19 12.75
CA ALA A 42 -15.57 0.07 13.10
C ALA A 42 -14.50 0.46 12.07
N TRP A 43 -14.44 1.76 11.76
CA TRP A 43 -13.36 2.36 10.98
C TRP A 43 -12.29 2.90 11.91
N LEU A 44 -11.07 2.41 11.74
CA LEU A 44 -9.87 2.90 12.39
C LEU A 44 -9.12 3.80 11.43
N THR A 45 -9.01 5.07 11.80
CA THR A 45 -8.21 6.04 11.08
C THR A 45 -6.74 5.90 11.45
N THR A 46 -5.83 6.26 10.54
CA THR A 46 -4.38 6.30 10.83
C THR A 46 -4.01 6.97 12.17
N PRO A 47 -4.53 8.16 12.54
CA PRO A 47 -4.19 8.75 13.84
C PRO A 47 -4.70 7.94 15.03
N GLN A 48 -5.85 7.25 14.92
CA GLN A 48 -6.33 6.35 15.97
C GLN A 48 -5.43 5.11 16.11
N ILE A 49 -4.99 4.53 14.98
CA ILE A 49 -4.05 3.41 14.97
C ILE A 49 -2.74 3.84 15.62
N LEU A 50 -2.20 4.99 15.25
CA LEU A 50 -0.93 5.48 15.78
C LEU A 50 -1.00 5.82 17.28
N LYS A 51 -2.12 6.39 17.75
CA LYS A 51 -2.29 6.77 19.16
C LYS A 51 -2.71 5.61 20.06
N GLY A 52 -3.41 4.61 19.52
CA GLY A 52 -3.94 3.49 20.29
C GLY A 52 -3.15 2.21 20.10
N LEU A 53 -3.10 1.72 18.86
CA LEU A 53 -2.53 0.40 18.55
C LEU A 53 -1.02 0.38 18.75
N LEU A 54 -0.29 1.41 18.32
CA LEU A 54 1.16 1.46 18.47
C LEU A 54 1.63 1.39 19.94
N PRO A 55 1.14 2.24 20.87
CA PRO A 55 1.54 2.12 22.28
C PRO A 55 1.03 0.83 22.92
N ALA A 56 -0.17 0.36 22.57
CA ALA A 56 -0.67 -0.93 23.05
C ALA A 56 0.24 -2.10 22.62
N ALA A 57 0.67 -2.13 21.36
CA ALA A 57 1.59 -3.13 20.85
C ALA A 57 2.97 -3.05 21.53
N LEU A 58 3.46 -1.82 21.77
CA LEU A 58 4.72 -1.62 22.50
C LEU A 58 4.61 -2.12 23.95
N LEU A 59 3.53 -1.78 24.66
CA LEU A 59 3.27 -2.25 26.02
C LEU A 59 3.11 -3.77 26.07
N ALA A 60 2.41 -4.36 25.10
CA ALA A 60 2.30 -5.81 24.98
C ALA A 60 3.65 -6.48 24.73
N GLY A 61 4.51 -5.89 23.89
CA GLY A 61 5.88 -6.36 23.65
C GLY A 61 6.76 -6.25 24.90
N ILE A 62 6.67 -5.14 25.64
CA ILE A 62 7.38 -4.98 26.91
C ILE A 62 6.87 -6.01 27.93
N GLY A 63 5.55 -6.17 28.04
CA GLY A 63 4.91 -7.15 28.90
C GLY A 63 5.30 -8.59 28.56
N SER A 64 5.41 -8.92 27.27
CA SER A 64 5.86 -10.25 26.82
C SER A 64 7.32 -10.50 27.18
N VAL A 65 8.19 -9.49 27.12
CA VAL A 65 9.57 -9.59 27.60
C VAL A 65 9.60 -9.83 29.11
N PHE A 66 8.82 -9.10 29.90
CA PHE A 66 8.74 -9.33 31.35
C PHE A 66 8.21 -10.72 31.69
N LEU A 67 7.15 -11.16 31.01
CA LEU A 67 6.59 -12.49 31.15
C LEU A 67 7.63 -13.57 30.82
N ALA A 68 8.35 -13.41 29.70
CA ALA A 68 9.41 -14.34 29.31
C ALA A 68 10.56 -14.37 30.33
N ARG A 69 10.97 -13.20 30.85
CA ARG A 69 11.99 -13.10 31.89
C ARG A 69 11.54 -13.76 33.19
N TRP A 70 10.29 -13.59 33.59
CA TRP A 70 9.72 -14.24 34.77
C TRP A 70 9.61 -15.76 34.60
N LEU A 71 9.13 -16.24 33.45
CA LEU A 71 9.10 -17.67 33.15
C LEU A 71 10.50 -18.31 33.28
N ARG A 72 11.55 -17.61 32.84
CA ARG A 72 12.94 -18.05 32.99
C ARG A 72 13.45 -18.15 34.43
N THR A 73 12.71 -17.67 35.44
CA THR A 73 13.06 -17.88 36.85
C THR A 73 12.49 -19.17 37.43
N LEU A 74 11.57 -19.84 36.73
CA LEU A 74 10.99 -21.11 37.18
C LEU A 74 12.03 -22.24 37.04
N PRO A 75 12.25 -23.08 38.08
CA PRO A 75 13.28 -24.12 38.06
C PRO A 75 13.16 -25.08 36.88
N TRP A 76 11.94 -25.54 36.57
CA TRP A 76 11.69 -26.46 35.47
C TRP A 76 11.98 -25.86 34.08
N ILE A 77 11.83 -24.52 33.92
CA ILE A 77 12.19 -23.83 32.67
C ILE A 77 13.72 -23.72 32.55
N GLN A 78 14.43 -23.50 33.65
CA GLN A 78 15.90 -23.47 33.64
C GLN A 78 16.47 -24.83 33.26
N GLU A 79 15.96 -25.92 33.87
CA GLU A 79 16.34 -27.29 33.51
C GLU A 79 16.04 -27.60 32.03
N PHE A 80 14.88 -27.16 31.53
CA PHE A 80 14.52 -27.32 30.13
C PHE A 80 15.51 -26.59 29.20
N ILE A 81 15.84 -25.34 29.47
CA ILE A 81 16.78 -24.53 28.66
C ILE A 81 18.19 -25.16 28.68
N LEU A 82 18.63 -25.68 29.83
CA LEU A 82 19.92 -26.39 29.93
C LEU A 82 19.93 -27.67 29.08
N LYS A 83 18.81 -28.41 29.06
CA LYS A 83 18.67 -29.62 28.25
C LYS A 83 18.52 -29.34 26.76
N PHE A 84 17.86 -28.24 26.40
CA PHE A 84 17.55 -27.85 25.02
C PHE A 84 17.89 -26.36 24.78
N PRO A 85 19.16 -26.00 24.59
CA PRO A 85 19.59 -24.60 24.49
C PRO A 85 19.08 -23.88 23.23
N GLY A 86 18.56 -24.61 22.23
CA GLY A 86 18.04 -24.04 20.99
C GLY A 86 19.12 -23.47 20.05
N THR A 87 20.38 -23.51 20.46
CA THR A 87 21.54 -23.31 19.59
C THR A 87 21.88 -24.65 18.96
N GLY A 88 21.90 -24.71 17.64
CA GLY A 88 22.46 -25.87 16.97
C GLY A 88 23.78 -25.55 16.33
N ASP A 89 24.69 -26.51 16.40
CA ASP A 89 25.99 -26.49 15.73
C ASP A 89 25.87 -26.75 14.21
N PHE A 90 24.71 -26.44 13.62
CA PHE A 90 24.43 -26.73 12.22
C PHE A 90 25.10 -25.75 11.26
N ALA A 91 25.52 -24.59 11.75
CA ALA A 91 26.09 -23.53 10.93
C ALA A 91 27.56 -23.28 11.28
N ILE A 92 28.42 -23.34 10.28
CA ILE A 92 29.82 -22.95 10.41
C ILE A 92 29.85 -21.44 10.74
N PRO A 93 30.53 -21.00 11.81
CA PRO A 93 30.64 -19.59 12.15
C PRO A 93 31.23 -18.80 10.98
N VAL A 94 30.46 -17.85 10.44
CA VAL A 94 30.94 -16.97 9.36
C VAL A 94 31.74 -15.84 9.98
N THR A 95 33.07 -15.98 10.02
CA THR A 95 33.99 -14.99 10.59
C THR A 95 34.39 -13.90 9.60
N GLU A 96 34.36 -14.18 8.29
CA GLU A 96 34.80 -13.28 7.22
C GLU A 96 33.67 -12.35 6.69
N GLY A 97 32.47 -12.47 7.25
CA GLY A 97 31.26 -11.77 6.82
C GLY A 97 30.65 -12.34 5.53
N PHE A 98 29.65 -11.66 4.98
CA PHE A 98 28.97 -12.14 3.77
C PHE A 98 29.81 -11.92 2.50
N PRO A 99 29.77 -12.83 1.51
CA PRO A 99 30.41 -12.61 0.21
C PRO A 99 29.90 -11.35 -0.48
N LEU A 100 30.76 -10.70 -1.28
CA LEU A 100 30.42 -9.46 -1.97
C LEU A 100 29.16 -9.59 -2.85
N TRP A 101 29.04 -10.69 -3.60
CA TRP A 101 27.87 -10.93 -4.47
C TRP A 101 26.55 -10.92 -3.69
N LEU A 102 26.54 -11.48 -2.47
CA LEU A 102 25.34 -11.55 -1.64
C LEU A 102 24.97 -10.17 -1.09
N ARG A 103 25.97 -9.38 -0.69
CA ARG A 103 25.78 -7.97 -0.29
C ARG A 103 25.20 -7.17 -1.46
N SER A 104 25.76 -7.32 -2.66
CA SER A 104 25.27 -6.65 -3.86
C SER A 104 23.86 -7.09 -4.24
N ALA A 105 23.55 -8.39 -4.16
CA ALA A 105 22.21 -8.92 -4.41
C ALA A 105 21.18 -8.37 -3.42
N HIS A 106 21.54 -8.21 -2.14
CA HIS A 106 20.66 -7.61 -1.15
C HIS A 106 20.28 -6.17 -1.50
N TRP A 107 21.27 -5.35 -1.93
CA TRP A 107 21.03 -3.99 -2.37
C TRP A 107 20.20 -3.92 -3.66
N LEU A 108 20.49 -4.78 -4.62
CA LEU A 108 19.71 -4.88 -5.86
C LEU A 108 18.26 -5.27 -5.55
N ASN A 109 18.04 -6.21 -4.63
CA ASN A 109 16.70 -6.59 -4.19
C ASN A 109 15.97 -5.39 -3.58
N ALA A 110 16.61 -4.64 -2.67
CA ALA A 110 16.02 -3.43 -2.11
C ALA A 110 15.68 -2.39 -3.19
N PHE A 111 16.57 -2.21 -4.18
CA PHE A 111 16.35 -1.32 -5.32
C PHE A 111 15.12 -1.73 -6.15
N VAL A 112 15.01 -3.01 -6.52
CA VAL A 112 13.85 -3.53 -7.27
C VAL A 112 12.56 -3.43 -6.44
N MET A 113 12.63 -3.74 -5.15
CA MET A 113 11.49 -3.61 -4.22
C MET A 113 10.94 -2.19 -4.18
N ILE A 114 11.78 -1.16 -4.27
CA ILE A 114 11.31 0.24 -4.34
C ILE A 114 10.41 0.45 -5.57
N PHE A 115 10.77 -0.05 -6.75
CA PHE A 115 9.93 0.09 -7.94
C PHE A 115 8.61 -0.68 -7.83
N ILE A 116 8.65 -1.91 -7.30
CA ILE A 116 7.44 -2.72 -7.07
C ILE A 116 6.50 -2.04 -6.09
N ILE A 117 7.03 -1.48 -4.99
CA ILE A 117 6.22 -0.76 -4.00
C ILE A 117 5.62 0.50 -4.64
N ARG A 118 6.40 1.31 -5.36
CA ARG A 118 5.90 2.55 -5.99
C ARG A 118 4.85 2.28 -7.06
N SER A 119 5.03 1.22 -7.87
CA SER A 119 4.02 0.82 -8.85
C SER A 119 2.76 0.25 -8.19
N GLY A 120 2.90 -0.57 -7.15
CA GLY A 120 1.78 -1.08 -6.37
C GLY A 120 0.97 0.04 -5.68
N LEU A 121 1.66 1.03 -5.11
CA LEU A 121 1.01 2.22 -4.55
C LEU A 121 0.28 3.04 -5.62
N GLN A 122 0.86 3.17 -6.81
CA GLN A 122 0.20 3.86 -7.92
C GLN A 122 -1.08 3.15 -8.38
N ILE A 123 -1.07 1.82 -8.47
CA ILE A 123 -2.26 1.01 -8.78
C ILE A 123 -3.32 1.17 -7.67
N LEU A 124 -2.89 1.14 -6.41
CA LEU A 124 -3.76 1.39 -5.27
C LEU A 124 -4.32 2.81 -5.29
N ALA A 125 -3.62 3.80 -5.83
CA ALA A 125 -4.15 5.16 -5.94
C ALA A 125 -5.24 5.30 -7.02
N ASP A 126 -5.13 4.54 -8.11
CA ASP A 126 -6.19 4.48 -9.14
C ASP A 126 -7.42 3.72 -8.63
N HIS A 127 -7.23 2.73 -7.74
CA HIS A 127 -8.30 2.02 -7.04
C HIS A 127 -8.10 2.06 -5.50
N PRO A 128 -8.46 3.18 -4.85
CA PRO A 128 -8.07 3.48 -3.46
C PRO A 128 -8.83 2.70 -2.39
N ARG A 129 -9.49 1.61 -2.76
CA ARG A 129 -10.33 0.79 -1.89
C ARG A 129 -10.00 -0.68 -2.11
N LEU A 130 -9.87 -1.43 -1.02
CA LEU A 130 -9.70 -2.87 -1.07
C LEU A 130 -10.91 -3.56 -0.46
N TYR A 131 -11.32 -4.63 -1.13
CA TYR A 131 -12.48 -5.44 -0.81
C TYR A 131 -12.03 -6.88 -0.58
N LEU A 132 -12.75 -7.60 0.28
CA LEU A 132 -12.62 -9.07 0.39
C LEU A 132 -13.73 -9.77 -0.36
N ASP A 133 -14.81 -9.06 -0.69
CA ASP A 133 -15.90 -9.58 -1.51
C ASP A 133 -15.58 -9.43 -3.01
N PRO A 134 -15.95 -10.41 -3.84
CA PRO A 134 -15.78 -10.32 -5.29
C PRO A 134 -16.61 -9.21 -5.95
N GLY A 135 -17.66 -8.74 -5.26
CA GLY A 135 -18.60 -7.77 -5.80
C GLY A 135 -18.13 -6.32 -5.73
N CYS A 136 -17.00 -6.04 -5.05
CA CYS A 136 -16.46 -4.70 -4.82
C CYS A 136 -17.54 -3.69 -4.41
N THR A 137 -18.49 -4.11 -3.57
CA THR A 137 -19.69 -3.30 -3.29
C THR A 137 -19.32 -2.10 -2.42
N PRO A 138 -19.70 -0.86 -2.79
CA PRO A 138 -19.47 0.31 -1.95
C PRO A 138 -20.00 0.12 -0.53
N GLY A 139 -19.20 0.47 0.48
CA GLY A 139 -19.50 0.26 1.89
C GLY A 139 -19.07 -1.10 2.45
N ARG A 140 -18.52 -2.01 1.62
CA ARG A 140 -17.92 -3.28 2.07
C ARG A 140 -16.38 -3.27 2.05
N GLU A 141 -15.76 -2.16 1.65
CA GLU A 141 -14.32 -2.03 1.71
C GLU A 141 -13.78 -2.25 3.13
N TRP A 142 -12.64 -2.95 3.22
CA TRP A 142 -11.91 -3.14 4.47
C TRP A 142 -10.74 -2.15 4.61
N PHE A 143 -10.34 -1.52 3.51
CA PHE A 143 -9.30 -0.51 3.47
C PHE A 143 -9.68 0.59 2.47
N ARG A 144 -9.39 1.85 2.83
CA ARG A 144 -9.55 2.97 1.90
C ARG A 144 -8.51 4.07 2.12
N LEU A 145 -8.07 4.70 1.02
CA LEU A 145 -7.24 5.91 0.99
C LEU A 145 -8.08 7.18 0.79
N ARG A 146 -9.40 7.08 0.82
CA ARG A 146 -10.35 8.18 0.62
C ARG A 146 -11.52 8.08 1.59
N GLY A 147 -12.34 9.13 1.66
CA GLY A 147 -13.63 9.12 2.35
C GLY A 147 -14.64 8.10 1.80
N PRO A 148 -15.83 8.00 2.42
CA PRO A 148 -16.91 7.14 1.94
C PRO A 148 -17.35 7.53 0.52
N VAL A 149 -17.82 6.55 -0.25
CA VAL A 149 -18.41 6.79 -1.58
C VAL A 149 -19.67 7.65 -1.41
N PRO A 150 -19.81 8.77 -2.15
CA PRO A 150 -21.03 9.57 -2.15
C PRO A 150 -22.24 8.75 -2.64
N THR A 151 -23.40 8.95 -2.03
CA THR A 151 -24.65 8.23 -2.37
C THR A 151 -25.71 9.13 -3.04
N ASP A 152 -25.41 10.42 -3.13
CA ASP A 152 -26.25 11.50 -3.66
C ASP A 152 -26.13 11.67 -5.18
N ARG A 153 -25.13 11.05 -5.81
CA ARG A 153 -24.86 11.15 -7.25
C ARG A 153 -24.26 9.87 -7.82
N GLU A 154 -24.27 9.75 -9.14
CA GLU A 154 -23.48 8.73 -9.83
C GLU A 154 -21.99 8.92 -9.50
N TRP A 155 -21.32 7.82 -9.20
CA TRP A 155 -19.92 7.80 -8.82
C TRP A 155 -19.16 6.84 -9.72
N THR A 156 -18.22 7.37 -10.48
CA THR A 156 -17.43 6.57 -11.41
C THR A 156 -16.10 6.16 -10.79
N ALA A 157 -15.54 5.02 -11.23
CA ALA A 157 -14.21 4.59 -10.81
C ALA A 157 -13.13 5.65 -11.07
N LYS A 158 -13.34 6.49 -12.09
CA LYS A 158 -12.43 7.58 -12.45
C LYS A 158 -12.42 8.70 -11.42
N GLU A 159 -13.60 9.03 -10.90
CA GLU A 159 -13.78 10.02 -9.83
C GLU A 159 -13.29 9.51 -8.47
N ASP A 160 -13.33 8.19 -8.26
CA ASP A 160 -12.86 7.58 -7.00
C ASP A 160 -11.35 7.66 -6.84
N SER A 161 -10.60 7.67 -7.94
CA SER A 161 -9.14 7.71 -7.94
C SER A 161 -8.54 8.89 -7.20
N VAL A 162 -7.32 8.69 -6.71
CA VAL A 162 -6.56 9.69 -5.98
C VAL A 162 -5.16 9.84 -6.56
N SER A 163 -4.59 11.02 -6.37
CA SER A 163 -3.20 11.33 -6.69
C SER A 163 -2.30 11.01 -5.49
N LEU A 164 -1.08 10.55 -5.77
CA LEU A 164 -0.01 10.42 -4.78
C LEU A 164 1.03 11.55 -4.93
N PRO A 165 1.77 11.88 -3.87
CA PRO A 165 2.96 12.72 -3.99
C PRO A 165 3.97 12.09 -4.95
N GLY A 166 4.64 12.88 -5.78
CA GLY A 166 5.57 12.38 -6.81
C GLY A 166 6.79 11.63 -6.28
N TRP A 167 7.13 11.79 -5.00
CA TRP A 167 8.17 11.01 -4.34
C TRP A 167 7.69 9.63 -3.86
N LEU A 168 6.37 9.47 -3.67
CA LEU A 168 5.74 8.25 -3.15
C LEU A 168 5.20 7.36 -4.28
N GLY A 169 4.51 7.96 -5.26
CA GLY A 169 4.01 7.29 -6.45
C GLY A 169 5.06 7.19 -7.56
N LEU A 170 4.68 6.70 -8.74
CA LEU A 170 5.52 6.82 -9.93
C LEU A 170 5.54 8.28 -10.41
N PRO A 171 6.63 8.75 -11.05
CA PRO A 171 6.64 10.07 -11.67
C PRO A 171 5.56 10.11 -12.77
N GLY A 172 4.56 10.97 -12.60
CA GLY A 172 3.43 11.08 -13.51
C GLY A 172 2.21 11.75 -12.88
N ILE A 173 1.16 11.90 -13.68
CA ILE A 173 -0.15 12.38 -13.23
C ILE A 173 -1.06 11.19 -12.90
N ARG A 174 -2.09 11.38 -12.05
CA ARG A 174 -3.09 10.32 -11.78
C ARG A 174 -3.69 9.76 -13.06
N HIS A 175 -4.18 8.52 -13.05
CA HIS A 175 -4.78 7.89 -14.24
C HIS A 175 -3.88 7.81 -15.48
N SER A 176 -2.56 7.96 -15.31
CA SER A 176 -1.58 7.72 -16.37
C SER A 176 -1.20 6.24 -16.52
N VAL A 177 -1.59 5.37 -15.58
CA VAL A 177 -1.27 3.93 -15.64
C VAL A 177 -1.86 3.27 -16.89
N GLY A 178 -3.07 3.66 -17.30
CA GLY A 178 -3.69 3.19 -18.53
C GLY A 178 -2.97 3.69 -19.80
N LEU A 179 -2.33 4.86 -19.77
CA LEU A 179 -1.52 5.37 -20.90
C LEU A 179 -0.23 4.58 -21.07
N ALA A 180 0.33 4.06 -19.98
CA ALA A 180 1.54 3.22 -20.03
C ALA A 180 1.30 1.83 -20.66
N ARG A 181 0.04 1.46 -20.95
CA ARG A 181 -0.32 0.18 -21.58
C ARG A 181 -0.25 0.19 -23.12
N TRP A 182 0.09 1.34 -23.72
CA TRP A 182 0.32 1.44 -25.15
C TRP A 182 1.78 1.10 -25.45
N TRP A 183 2.04 -0.20 -25.63
CA TRP A 183 3.25 -0.76 -26.21
C TRP A 183 2.85 -1.72 -27.33
#